data_AF-A0A7H1QD44-F1
#
_entry.id   AF-A0A7H1QD44-F1
#
_cell.length_a   1.000
_cell.length_b   1.000
_cell.length_c   1.000
_cell.angle_alpha   90.00
_cell.angle_beta   90.00
_cell.angle_gamma   90.00
#
_symmetry.space_group_name_H-M   'P 1'
#
loop_
_entity.id
_entity.type
_entity.pdbx_description
1 polymer ?
#
loop_
_entity_poly.entity_id
_entity_poly.type
_entity_poly.pdbx_seq_one_letter_code
_entity_poly.pdbx_strand_id
1 'polypeptide(L)'
;MAVSDTLATLAERAKAAEDHVSQAATKNREQLQAEVDRAREDAQAQAAELQESARDAEAKISQWWAEMQQNWRNHTAKVSSDIETRKREHSAARAAHEADRAEADAAAAVEFALAVIQETEYAVLDARLARMEADDKAR
;
A
#
# COMPACT_ATOMS: atom_id res chain seq x y z
N MET A 1 -17.48 -3.53 -6.92
CA MET A 1 -17.55 -3.34 -5.46
C MET A 1 -17.88 -1.89 -5.17
N ALA A 2 -18.60 -1.61 -4.09
CA ALA A 2 -18.75 -0.23 -3.63
C ALA A 2 -17.43 0.22 -2.98
N VAL A 3 -17.13 1.53 -3.04
CA VAL A 3 -15.94 2.09 -2.37
C VAL A 3 -15.94 1.76 -0.87
N SER A 4 -17.12 1.67 -0.25
CA SER A 4 -17.29 1.23 1.13
C SER A 4 -16.75 -0.18 1.39
N ASP A 5 -16.95 -1.12 0.48
CA ASP A 5 -16.49 -2.51 0.63
C ASP A 5 -14.96 -2.57 0.56
N THR A 6 -14.37 -1.78 -0.34
CA THR A 6 -12.92 -1.64 -0.47
C THR A 6 -12.30 -0.98 0.77
N LEU A 7 -12.96 0.04 1.36
CA LEU A 7 -12.52 0.68 2.60
C LEU A 7 -12.59 -0.27 3.81
N ALA A 8 -13.64 -1.11 3.89
CA ALA A 8 -13.73 -2.14 4.92
C ALA A 8 -12.59 -3.16 4.80
N THR A 9 -12.32 -3.63 3.58
CA THR A 9 -11.19 -4.53 3.29
C THR A 9 -9.85 -3.90 3.66
N LEU A 10 -9.68 -2.59 3.39
CA LEU A 10 -8.47 -1.85 3.79
C LEU A 10 -8.30 -1.82 5.31
N ALA A 11 -9.37 -1.57 6.06
CA ALA A 11 -9.33 -1.55 7.52
C ALA A 11 -8.92 -2.91 8.10
N GLU A 12 -9.48 -4.01 7.59
CA GLU A 12 -9.11 -5.38 7.99
C GLU A 12 -7.64 -5.67 7.73
N ARG A 13 -7.13 -5.32 6.54
CA ARG A 13 -5.72 -5.53 6.18
C ARG A 13 -4.77 -4.67 7.02
N ALA A 14 -5.13 -3.41 7.28
CA ALA A 14 -4.35 -2.53 8.15
C ALA A 14 -4.27 -3.11 9.57
N LYS A 15 -5.38 -3.64 10.10
CA LYS A 15 -5.39 -4.27 11.42
C LYS A 15 -4.53 -5.53 11.48
N ALA A 16 -4.62 -6.40 10.46
CA ALA A 16 -3.77 -7.58 10.38
C ALA A 16 -2.27 -7.21 10.32
N ALA A 17 -1.91 -6.16 9.58
CA ALA A 17 -0.53 -5.68 9.52
C ALA A 17 -0.02 -5.16 10.87
N GLU A 18 -0.83 -4.36 11.59
CA GLU A 18 -0.53 -3.91 12.95
C GLU A 18 -0.26 -5.09 13.89
N ASP A 19 -1.13 -6.10 13.86
CA ASP A 19 -1.02 -7.28 14.72
C ASP A 19 0.23 -8.11 14.37
N HIS A 20 0.58 -8.27 13.09
CA HIS A 20 1.81 -8.97 12.69
C HIS A 20 3.08 -8.23 13.13
N VAL A 21 3.12 -6.91 12.94
CA VAL A 21 4.28 -6.07 13.32
C VAL A 21 4.47 -6.06 14.83
N SER A 22 3.40 -5.92 15.62
CA SER A 22 3.51 -5.94 17.09
C SER A 22 4.04 -7.27 17.64
N GLN A 23 3.72 -8.38 16.98
CA GLN A 23 4.22 -9.70 17.35
C GLN A 23 5.67 -9.96 16.92
N ALA A 24 6.22 -9.19 15.97
CA ALA A 24 7.56 -9.40 15.43
C ALA A 24 8.66 -9.37 16.51
N ALA A 25 8.51 -8.51 17.53
CA ALA A 25 9.44 -8.40 18.65
C ALA A 25 9.51 -9.66 19.54
N THR A 26 8.51 -10.54 19.47
CA THR A 26 8.43 -11.78 20.27
C THR A 26 8.86 -13.03 19.51
N LYS A 27 9.15 -12.92 18.21
CA LYS A 27 9.43 -14.06 17.33
C LYS A 27 10.91 -14.41 17.32
N ASN A 28 11.19 -15.71 17.15
CA ASN A 28 12.55 -16.14 16.85
C ASN A 28 12.90 -15.87 15.38
N ARG A 29 14.18 -16.00 15.03
CA ARG A 29 14.69 -15.67 13.68
C ARG A 29 13.99 -16.45 12.56
N GLU A 30 13.71 -17.73 12.77
CA GLU A 30 13.08 -18.59 11.74
C GLU A 30 11.62 -18.20 11.52
N GLN A 31 10.88 -17.92 12.59
CA GLN A 31 9.51 -17.44 12.54
C GLN A 31 9.42 -16.07 11.85
N LEU A 32 10.31 -15.14 12.22
CA LEU A 32 10.35 -13.82 11.60
C LEU A 32 10.71 -13.91 10.11
N GLN A 33 11.63 -14.79 9.74
CA GLN A 33 11.99 -15.01 8.33
C GLN A 33 10.79 -15.53 7.51
N ALA A 34 10.06 -16.52 8.03
CA ALA A 34 8.88 -17.06 7.35
C ALA A 34 7.78 -16.00 7.15
N GLU A 35 7.58 -15.10 8.12
CA GLU A 35 6.62 -14.01 7.98
C GLU A 35 7.05 -12.93 7.01
N VAL A 36 8.34 -12.60 6.96
CA VAL A 36 8.89 -11.69 5.95
C VAL A 36 8.66 -12.25 4.54
N ASP A 37 8.92 -13.54 4.35
CA ASP A 37 8.72 -14.18 3.05
C ASP A 37 7.23 -14.21 2.65
N ARG A 38 6.33 -14.52 3.59
CA ARG A 38 4.88 -14.46 3.35
C ARG A 38 4.40 -13.04 3.05
N ALA A 39 4.80 -12.05 3.84
CA ALA A 39 4.43 -10.65 3.62
C ALA A 39 4.91 -10.15 2.25
N ARG A 40 6.06 -10.64 1.78
CA ARG A 40 6.57 -10.36 0.45
C ARG A 40 5.70 -10.97 -0.65
N GLU A 41 5.30 -12.23 -0.51
CA GLU A 41 4.40 -12.90 -1.47
C GLU A 41 3.05 -12.20 -1.53
N ASP A 42 2.46 -11.85 -0.38
CA ASP A 42 1.19 -11.13 -0.30
C ASP A 42 1.28 -9.75 -0.97
N ALA A 43 2.38 -9.02 -0.74
CA ALA A 43 2.62 -7.72 -1.39
C ALA A 43 2.78 -7.83 -2.91
N GLN A 44 3.46 -8.87 -3.39
CA GLN A 44 3.62 -9.14 -4.82
C GLN A 44 2.29 -9.52 -5.48
N ALA A 45 1.49 -10.36 -4.83
CA ALA A 45 0.17 -10.73 -5.30
C ALA A 45 -0.75 -9.51 -5.43
N GLN A 46 -0.72 -8.62 -4.43
CA GLN A 46 -1.50 -7.38 -4.49
C GLN A 46 -1.01 -6.39 -5.55
N ALA A 47 0.30 -6.27 -5.74
CA ALA A 47 0.83 -5.45 -6.83
C ALA A 47 0.39 -5.97 -8.21
N ALA A 48 0.32 -7.30 -8.39
CA ALA A 48 -0.16 -7.91 -9.62
C ALA A 48 -1.66 -7.67 -9.86
N GLU A 49 -2.49 -7.83 -8.82
CA GLU A 49 -3.94 -7.56 -8.88
C GLU A 49 -4.24 -6.09 -9.21
N LEU A 50 -3.46 -5.16 -8.63
CA LEU A 50 -3.55 -3.74 -8.94
C LEU A 50 -3.16 -3.42 -10.39
N GLN A 51 -2.18 -4.14 -10.94
CA GLN A 51 -1.77 -3.97 -12.33
C GLN A 51 -2.82 -4.51 -13.31
N GLU A 52 -3.48 -5.62 -12.98
CA GLU A 52 -4.55 -6.21 -13.78
C GLU A 52 -5.80 -5.32 -13.81
N SER A 53 -6.28 -4.92 -12.62
CA SER A 53 -7.45 -4.03 -12.49
C SER A 53 -7.27 -2.68 -13.19
N ALA A 54 -6.05 -2.15 -13.25
CA ALA A 54 -5.77 -0.92 -13.98
C ALA A 54 -5.76 -1.07 -15.51
N ARG A 55 -5.41 -2.25 -16.04
CA ARG A 55 -5.55 -2.54 -17.48
C ARG A 55 -7.02 -2.63 -17.87
N ASP A 56 -7.86 -3.18 -17.00
CA ASP A 56 -9.31 -3.25 -17.23
C ASP A 56 -9.99 -1.87 -17.14
N ALA A 57 -9.45 -0.96 -16.33
CA ALA A 57 -9.96 0.40 -16.17
C ALA A 57 -9.47 1.38 -17.26
N GLU A 58 -8.57 0.98 -18.17
CA GLU A 58 -7.88 1.79 -19.17
C GLU A 58 -8.81 2.60 -20.10
N ALA A 59 -10.12 2.35 -20.08
CA ALA A 59 -11.11 3.19 -20.75
C ALA A 59 -11.36 4.57 -20.08
N LYS A 60 -11.07 4.78 -18.78
CA LYS A 60 -11.39 6.04 -18.06
C LYS A 60 -10.50 6.33 -16.83
N ILE A 61 -9.19 6.19 -16.93
CA ILE A 61 -8.29 6.49 -15.81
C ILE A 61 -7.90 7.97 -15.82
N SER A 62 -8.07 8.67 -14.69
CA SER A 62 -7.55 10.02 -14.49
C SER A 62 -6.02 10.01 -14.41
N GLN A 63 -5.35 11.05 -14.91
CA GLN A 63 -3.89 11.18 -14.91
C GLN A 63 -3.25 10.95 -13.53
N TRP A 64 -3.94 11.37 -12.46
CA TRP A 64 -3.57 11.13 -11.06
C TRP A 64 -3.37 9.65 -10.72
N TRP A 65 -4.24 8.76 -11.21
CA TRP A 65 -4.13 7.33 -10.93
C TRP A 65 -2.95 6.69 -11.65
N ALA A 66 -2.63 7.14 -12.86
CA ALA A 66 -1.44 6.66 -13.59
C ALA A 66 -0.14 7.05 -12.85
N GLU A 67 -0.08 8.26 -12.28
CA GLU A 67 1.03 8.72 -11.45
C GLU A 67 1.15 7.92 -10.14
N MET A 68 0.03 7.63 -9.48
CA MET A 68 0.00 6.80 -8.26
C MET A 68 0.52 5.39 -8.54
N GLN A 69 0.11 4.76 -9.64
CA GLN A 69 0.65 3.45 -10.04
C GLN A 69 2.15 3.48 -10.33
N GLN A 70 2.65 4.54 -10.96
CA GLN A 70 4.07 4.66 -11.25
C GLN A 70 4.88 4.83 -9.96
N ASN A 71 4.41 5.66 -9.03
CA ASN A 71 5.03 5.80 -7.71
C ASN A 71 5.03 4.49 -6.93
N TRP A 72 3.93 3.73 -6.95
CA TRP A 72 3.85 2.41 -6.33
C TRP A 72 4.85 1.40 -6.92
N ARG A 73 4.97 1.34 -8.26
CA ARG A 73 5.96 0.48 -8.94
C ARG A 73 7.38 0.87 -8.55
N ASN A 74 7.69 2.16 -8.52
CA ASN A 74 9.01 2.66 -8.12
C ASN A 74 9.32 2.31 -6.66
N HIS A 75 8.34 2.47 -5.76
CA HIS A 75 8.49 2.13 -4.34
C HIS A 75 8.73 0.62 -4.15
N THR A 76 7.93 -0.23 -4.80
CA THR A 76 8.06 -1.70 -4.72
C THR A 76 9.40 -2.18 -5.27
N ALA A 77 9.87 -1.59 -6.38
CA ALA A 77 11.18 -1.89 -6.96
C ALA A 77 12.33 -1.48 -6.02
N LYS A 78 12.23 -0.31 -5.40
CA LYS A 78 13.21 0.16 -4.41
C LYS A 78 13.27 -0.76 -3.20
N VAL A 79 12.12 -1.12 -2.60
CA VAL A 79 12.05 -2.05 -1.47
C VAL A 79 12.66 -3.41 -1.83
N SER A 80 12.37 -3.93 -3.02
CA SER A 80 12.95 -5.20 -3.49
C SER A 80 14.48 -5.12 -3.64
N SER A 81 14.99 -4.02 -4.19
CA SER A 81 16.43 -3.78 -4.35
C SER A 81 17.15 -3.63 -3.00
N ASP A 82 16.54 -2.93 -2.05
CA ASP A 82 17.08 -2.72 -0.70
C ASP A 82 17.13 -4.05 0.10
N ILE A 83 16.19 -4.96 -0.13
CA ILE A 83 16.19 -6.30 0.47
C ILE A 83 17.31 -7.17 -0.12
N GLU A 84 17.53 -7.12 -1.44
CA GLU A 84 18.62 -7.87 -2.08
C GLU A 84 20.00 -7.37 -1.66
N THR A 85 20.14 -6.07 -1.45
CA THR A 85 21.38 -5.45 -0.94
C THR A 85 21.65 -5.90 0.49
N ARG A 86 20.63 -5.85 1.37
CA ARG A 86 20.69 -6.36 2.76
C ARG A 86 21.17 -7.81 2.86
N LYS A 87 20.75 -8.69 1.94
CA LYS A 87 21.17 -10.09 1.91
C LYS A 87 22.66 -10.30 1.58
N ARG A 88 23.34 -9.31 1.00
CA ARG A 88 24.75 -9.41 0.55
C ARG A 88 25.75 -8.72 1.48
N GLU A 89 25.29 -7.89 2.41
CA GLU A 89 26.17 -7.11 3.29
C GLU A 89 26.49 -7.84 4.62
N HIS A 90 27.76 -7.82 5.03
CA HIS A 90 28.27 -8.59 6.17
C HIS A 90 28.53 -7.75 7.45
N SER A 91 28.32 -6.43 7.44
CA SER A 91 28.63 -5.56 8.58
C SER A 91 27.39 -5.24 9.43
N ALA A 92 27.45 -5.52 10.73
CA ALA A 92 26.32 -5.36 11.65
C ALA A 92 25.83 -3.90 11.76
N ALA A 93 26.75 -2.92 11.78
CA ALA A 93 26.40 -1.50 11.88
C ALA A 93 25.63 -0.99 10.65
N ARG A 94 25.98 -1.49 9.47
CA ARG A 94 25.30 -1.11 8.23
C ARG A 94 23.96 -1.81 8.08
N ALA A 95 23.87 -3.08 8.49
CA ALA A 95 22.61 -3.81 8.55
C ALA A 95 21.59 -3.14 9.51
N ALA A 96 22.05 -2.62 10.66
CA ALA A 96 21.21 -1.84 11.57
C ALA A 96 20.71 -0.54 10.92
N HIS A 97 21.62 0.24 10.32
CA HIS A 97 21.26 1.49 9.63
C HIS A 97 20.30 1.28 8.45
N GLU A 98 20.40 0.16 7.74
CA GLU A 98 19.46 -0.22 6.68
C GLU A 98 18.10 -0.64 7.23
N ALA A 99 18.05 -1.29 8.40
CA ALA A 99 16.81 -1.58 9.08
C ALA A 99 16.10 -0.29 9.51
N ASP A 100 16.81 0.66 10.14
CA ASP A 100 16.26 1.95 10.56
C ASP A 100 15.66 2.73 9.38
N ARG A 101 16.36 2.73 8.23
CA ARG A 101 15.83 3.33 6.99
C ARG A 101 14.58 2.64 6.49
N ALA A 102 14.54 1.30 6.53
CA ALA A 102 13.37 0.55 6.08
C ALA A 102 12.15 0.82 6.97
N GLU A 103 12.35 0.95 8.29
CA GLU A 103 11.29 1.32 9.23
C GLU A 103 10.79 2.76 8.98
N ALA A 104 11.69 3.71 8.72
CA ALA A 104 11.32 5.08 8.37
C ALA A 104 10.55 5.18 7.03
N ASP A 105 11.00 4.45 6.00
CA ASP A 105 10.30 4.38 4.70
C ASP A 105 8.90 3.74 4.87
N ALA A 106 8.76 2.73 5.75
CA ALA A 106 7.46 2.12 6.06
C ALA A 106 6.51 3.09 6.79
N ALA A 107 7.01 3.87 7.76
CA ALA A 107 6.23 4.90 8.45
C ALA A 107 5.70 5.97 7.48
N ALA A 108 6.56 6.46 6.58
CA ALA A 108 6.16 7.42 5.55
C ALA A 108 5.11 6.84 4.58
N ALA A 109 5.20 5.55 4.25
CA ALA A 109 4.20 4.88 3.42
C ALA A 109 2.82 4.79 4.12
N VAL A 110 2.79 4.56 5.43
CA VAL A 110 1.54 4.58 6.23
C VAL A 110 0.93 5.98 6.25
N GLU A 111 1.72 7.02 6.47
CA GLU A 111 1.24 8.42 6.42
C GLU A 111 0.64 8.77 5.06
N PHE A 112 1.29 8.35 3.98
CA PHE A 112 0.75 8.51 2.64
C PHE A 112 -0.58 7.76 2.45
N ALA A 113 -0.68 6.51 2.90
CA ALA A 113 -1.92 5.74 2.82
C ALA A 113 -3.08 6.42 3.57
N LEU A 114 -2.81 6.99 4.75
CA LEU A 114 -3.80 7.76 5.50
C LEU A 114 -4.30 8.99 4.71
N ALA A 115 -3.39 9.72 4.06
CA ALA A 115 -3.78 10.85 3.21
C ALA A 115 -4.65 10.41 2.01
N VAL A 116 -4.34 9.27 1.38
CA VAL A 116 -5.13 8.73 0.27
C VAL A 116 -6.55 8.33 0.69
N ILE A 117 -6.72 7.81 1.92
CA ILE A 117 -8.05 7.49 2.46
C ILE A 117 -8.91 8.76 2.56
N GLN A 118 -8.34 9.85 3.08
CA GLN A 118 -9.04 11.14 3.21
C GLN A 118 -9.45 11.71 1.84
N GLU A 119 -8.55 11.67 0.85
CA GLU A 119 -8.86 12.11 -0.52
C GLU A 119 -9.95 11.25 -1.16
N THR A 120 -9.95 9.94 -0.90
CA THR A 120 -10.98 9.02 -1.41
C THR A 120 -12.36 9.37 -0.84
N GLU A 121 -12.45 9.65 0.46
CA GLU A 121 -13.70 10.10 1.09
C GLU A 121 -14.21 11.40 0.44
N TYR A 122 -13.34 12.40 0.31
CA TYR A 122 -13.65 13.65 -0.35
C TYR A 122 -14.22 13.44 -1.76
N ALA A 123 -13.52 12.68 -2.60
CA ALA A 123 -13.94 12.44 -3.99
C ALA A 123 -15.29 11.73 -4.10
N VAL A 124 -15.59 10.78 -3.20
CA VAL A 124 -16.89 10.09 -3.17
C VAL A 124 -18.02 11.04 -2.77
N LEU A 125 -17.79 11.91 -1.78
CA LEU A 125 -18.77 12.88 -1.33
C LEU A 125 -19.04 13.94 -2.41
N ASP A 126 -18.00 14.46 -3.05
CA ASP A 126 -18.11 15.43 -4.14
C ASP A 126 -18.88 14.85 -5.34
N ALA A 127 -18.55 13.61 -5.74
CA ALA A 127 -19.29 12.92 -6.80
C ALA A 127 -20.78 12.70 -6.48
N ARG A 128 -21.13 12.47 -5.21
CA ARG A 128 -22.53 12.37 -4.78
C ARG A 128 -23.23 13.73 -4.86
N LEU A 129 -22.58 14.80 -4.41
CA LEU A 129 -23.12 16.16 -4.51
C LEU A 129 -23.38 16.55 -5.97
N ALA A 130 -22.41 16.33 -6.85
CA ALA A 130 -22.54 16.62 -8.27
C ALA A 130 -23.72 15.88 -8.93
N ARG A 131 -24.00 14.64 -8.51
CA ARG A 131 -25.19 13.90 -8.98
C ARG A 131 -26.50 14.52 -8.49
N MET A 132 -26.57 14.94 -7.24
CA MET A 132 -27.76 15.61 -6.71
C MET A 132 -28.04 16.92 -7.46
N GLU A 133 -27.00 17.72 -7.71
CA GLU A 133 -27.13 18.95 -8.49
C GLU A 133 -27.58 18.71 -9.93
N ALA A 134 -27.11 17.61 -10.55
CA ALA A 134 -27.54 17.23 -11.90
C ALA A 134 -29.01 16.80 -11.92
N ASP A 135 -29.46 16.01 -10.94
CA ASP A 135 -30.85 15.56 -10.81
C ASP A 135 -31.80 16.75 -10.57
N ASP A 136 -31.38 17.74 -9.76
CA ASP A 136 -32.15 18.96 -9.52
C ASP A 136 -32.27 19.84 -10.77
N LYS A 137 -31.22 19.92 -11.60
CA LYS A 137 -31.24 20.65 -12.88
C LYS A 137 -32.06 19.95 -13.97
N ALA A 138 -32.33 18.66 -13.82
CA ALA A 138 -33.11 17.86 -14.77
C ALA A 138 -34.63 17.88 -14.48
N ARG A 139 -35.05 18.52 -13.38
CA ARG A 139 -36.46 18.72 -12.99
C ARG A 139 -37.00 20.06 -13.47
#